data_AF-U6DRS5-F1
#
_entry.id   AF-U6DRS5-F1
#
_cell.length_a   1.000
_cell.length_b   1.000
_cell.length_c   1.000
_cell.angle_alpha   90.00
_cell.angle_beta   90.00
_cell.angle_gamma   90.00
#
_symmetry.space_group_name_H-M   'P 1'
#
loop_
_entity.id
_entity.type
_entity.pdbx_description
1 polymer ?
#
loop_
_entity_poly.entity_id
_entity_poly.type
_entity_poly.pdbx_seq_one_letter_code
_entity_poly.pdbx_strand_id
1 'polypeptide(L)'
;LGSIQGEFPVPKPRSDRPRKGPRTEEKKTMPDQLNEMEESHQEATEKEVERILGLLQTYFREDPDTPMSFFDFVVDPHSFPRTVENIFHVSFIIRDGFARIKLDQDRLPIIEPVNINEESEGIDQNTQIRNQGIIALSYRDWEEIVKTFEISEPVIASGQSQPRLSV
;
A
#
# COMPACT_ATOMS: atom_id res chain seq x y z
N LEU A 1 32.45 -30.89 33.92
CA LEU A 1 31.59 -31.62 32.96
C LEU A 1 30.22 -31.78 33.59
N GLY A 2 29.34 -30.79 33.45
CA GLY A 2 27.97 -30.84 33.99
C GLY A 2 27.01 -31.32 32.91
N SER A 3 26.41 -32.50 33.11
CA SER A 3 25.41 -33.05 32.20
C SER A 3 24.03 -32.61 32.66
N ILE A 4 23.38 -31.74 31.88
CA ILE A 4 21.97 -31.40 32.05
C ILE A 4 21.14 -32.42 31.26
N GLN A 5 20.75 -33.52 31.91
CA GLN A 5 19.67 -34.36 31.40
C GLN A 5 18.36 -33.57 31.55
N GLY A 6 17.91 -32.96 30.46
CA GLY A 6 16.57 -32.41 30.38
C GLY A 6 15.57 -33.55 30.26
N GLU A 7 14.91 -33.93 31.35
CA GLU A 7 13.69 -34.71 31.27
C GLU A 7 12.62 -33.87 30.57
N PHE A 8 12.11 -34.38 29.45
CA PHE A 8 10.94 -33.81 28.79
C PHE A 8 9.72 -33.98 29.71
N PRO A 9 8.89 -32.94 29.90
CA PRO A 9 7.71 -33.08 30.75
C PRO A 9 6.73 -34.07 30.12
N VAL A 10 6.26 -35.01 30.94
CA VAL A 10 5.28 -36.04 30.54
C VAL A 10 4.04 -35.37 29.94
N PRO A 11 3.58 -35.77 28.74
CA PRO A 11 2.36 -35.22 28.16
C PRO A 11 1.17 -35.48 29.08
N LYS A 12 0.51 -34.41 29.55
CA LYS A 12 -0.72 -34.54 30.32
C LYS A 12 -1.79 -35.25 29.47
N PRO A 13 -2.49 -36.26 30.00
CA PRO A 13 -3.59 -36.91 29.28
C PRO A 13 -4.67 -35.86 28.98
N ARG A 14 -5.01 -35.71 27.70
CA ARG A 14 -6.11 -34.85 27.26
C ARG A 14 -7.41 -35.46 27.78
N SER A 15 -8.08 -34.76 28.69
CA SER A 15 -9.46 -35.05 29.05
C SER A 15 -10.34 -34.85 27.81
N ASP A 16 -11.07 -35.89 27.42
CA ASP A 16 -12.06 -35.80 26.34
C ASP A 16 -13.05 -34.66 26.64
N ARG A 17 -13.05 -33.65 25.76
CA ARG A 17 -14.09 -32.61 25.79
C ARG A 17 -15.42 -33.29 25.45
N PRO A 18 -16.49 -33.11 26.26
CA PRO A 18 -17.80 -33.59 25.88
C PRO A 18 -18.21 -32.95 24.54
N ARG A 19 -18.54 -33.78 23.55
CA ARG A 19 -19.06 -33.35 22.24
C ARG A 19 -20.32 -32.53 22.48
N LYS A 20 -20.23 -31.23 22.18
CA LYS A 20 -21.39 -30.32 22.14
C LYS A 20 -22.34 -30.85 21.05
N GLY A 21 -23.59 -31.10 21.41
CA GLY A 21 -24.64 -31.57 20.48
C GLY A 21 -24.87 -30.60 19.32
N PRO A 22 -25.69 -30.99 18.33
CA PRO A 22 -25.86 -30.23 17.09
C PRO A 22 -26.34 -28.82 17.44
N ARG A 23 -25.48 -27.84 17.18
CA ARG A 23 -25.84 -26.43 17.29
C ARG A 23 -26.67 -26.15 16.04
N THR A 24 -27.95 -25.83 16.23
CA THR A 24 -28.75 -25.22 15.17
C THR A 24 -27.93 -24.07 14.60
N GLU A 25 -27.62 -24.12 13.30
CA GLU A 25 -27.05 -22.98 12.58
C GLU A 25 -28.13 -21.89 12.56
N GLU A 26 -28.19 -21.11 13.65
CA GLU A 26 -28.68 -19.75 13.54
C GLU A 26 -27.77 -19.08 12.53
N LYS A 27 -28.29 -18.85 11.32
CA LYS A 27 -27.68 -17.95 10.35
C LYS A 27 -27.36 -16.69 11.11
N LYS A 28 -26.07 -16.49 11.38
CA LYS A 28 -25.53 -15.26 11.91
C LYS A 28 -25.70 -14.26 10.79
N THR A 29 -26.90 -13.69 10.66
CA THR A 29 -27.16 -12.55 9.80
C THR A 29 -26.27 -11.44 10.35
N MET A 30 -25.16 -11.20 9.68
CA MET A 30 -24.35 -10.01 9.91
C MET A 30 -25.30 -8.82 9.69
N PRO A 31 -25.35 -7.83 10.59
CA PRO A 31 -26.21 -6.68 10.40
C PRO A 31 -25.81 -5.98 9.10
N ASP A 32 -26.78 -5.72 8.21
CA ASP A 32 -26.55 -5.16 6.87
C ASP A 32 -25.73 -3.85 6.89
N GLN A 33 -25.84 -3.08 7.99
CA GLN A 33 -25.06 -1.86 8.24
C GLN A 33 -23.54 -2.07 8.26
N LEU A 34 -23.05 -3.25 8.67
CA LEU A 34 -21.62 -3.54 8.65
C LEU A 34 -21.10 -3.79 7.23
N ASN A 35 -21.92 -4.43 6.38
CA ASN A 35 -21.56 -4.66 4.98
C ASN A 35 -21.54 -3.34 4.20
N GLU A 36 -22.56 -2.50 4.37
CA GLU A 36 -22.63 -1.17 3.72
C GLU A 36 -21.43 -0.28 4.11
N MET A 37 -21.00 -0.33 5.37
CA MET A 37 -19.83 0.43 5.82
C MET A 37 -18.53 -0.12 5.24
N GLU A 38 -18.36 -1.45 5.18
CA GLU A 38 -17.18 -2.07 4.56
C GLU A 38 -17.09 -1.76 3.06
N GLU A 39 -18.20 -1.85 2.33
CA GLU A 39 -18.30 -1.49 0.90
C GLU A 39 -17.95 -0.01 0.68
N SER A 40 -18.47 0.89 1.52
CA SER A 40 -18.16 2.33 1.40
C SER A 40 -16.67 2.66 1.58
N HIS A 41 -15.99 1.96 2.49
CA HIS A 41 -14.56 2.12 2.72
C HIS A 41 -13.73 1.55 1.56
N GLN A 42 -14.17 0.44 0.97
CA GLN A 42 -13.56 -0.14 -0.23
C GLN A 42 -13.71 0.81 -1.42
N GLU A 43 -14.91 1.31 -1.68
CA GLU A 43 -15.19 2.28 -2.75
C GLU A 43 -14.35 3.56 -2.58
N ALA A 44 -14.22 4.07 -1.36
CA ALA A 44 -13.36 5.21 -1.07
C ALA A 44 -11.88 4.94 -1.37
N THR A 45 -11.41 3.72 -1.08
CA THR A 45 -10.03 3.29 -1.35
C THR A 45 -9.78 3.15 -2.85
N GLU A 46 -10.70 2.55 -3.60
CA GLU A 46 -10.62 2.42 -5.06
C GLU A 46 -10.58 3.78 -5.75
N LYS A 47 -11.48 4.68 -5.36
CA LYS A 47 -11.52 6.05 -5.87
C LYS A 47 -10.21 6.81 -5.61
N GLU A 48 -9.60 6.61 -4.46
CA GLU A 48 -8.32 7.24 -4.12
C GLU A 48 -7.17 6.68 -4.96
N VAL A 49 -7.15 5.35 -5.19
CA VAL A 49 -6.19 4.70 -6.09
C VAL A 49 -6.31 5.25 -7.52
N GLU A 50 -7.53 5.35 -8.05
CA GLU A 50 -7.78 5.93 -9.38
C GLU A 50 -7.32 7.39 -9.47
N ARG A 51 -7.61 8.19 -8.43
CA ARG A 51 -7.20 9.59 -8.36
C ARG A 51 -5.68 9.74 -8.34
N ILE A 52 -4.98 8.94 -7.54
CA ILE A 52 -3.51 8.95 -7.43
C ILE A 52 -2.87 8.52 -8.75
N LEU A 53 -3.41 7.48 -9.41
CA LEU A 53 -2.95 7.08 -10.74
C LEU A 53 -3.14 8.22 -11.76
N GLY A 54 -4.28 8.90 -11.72
CA GLY A 54 -4.55 10.06 -12.58
C GLY A 54 -3.58 11.22 -12.36
N LEU A 55 -3.16 11.48 -11.11
CA LEU A 55 -2.11 12.45 -10.81
C LEU A 55 -0.78 12.03 -11.43
N LEU A 56 -0.34 10.79 -11.18
CA LEU A 56 0.92 10.27 -11.73
C LEU A 56 0.95 10.39 -13.26
N GLN A 57 -0.13 9.98 -13.93
CA GLN A 57 -0.24 10.08 -15.39
C GLN A 57 -0.22 11.53 -15.90
N THR A 58 -0.83 12.46 -15.16
CA THR A 58 -0.82 13.89 -15.51
C THR A 58 0.60 14.46 -15.43
N TYR A 59 1.33 14.19 -14.34
CA TYR A 59 2.73 14.62 -14.18
C TYR A 59 3.60 14.17 -15.36
N PHE A 60 3.52 12.89 -15.73
CA PHE A 60 4.30 12.34 -16.84
C PHE A 60 3.87 12.86 -18.22
N ARG A 61 2.62 13.31 -18.38
CA ARG A 61 2.15 13.89 -19.64
C ARG A 61 2.64 15.33 -19.80
N GLU A 62 2.69 16.09 -18.70
CA GLU A 62 3.14 17.48 -18.70
C GLU A 62 4.66 17.58 -18.88
N ASP A 63 5.43 16.66 -18.28
CA ASP A 63 6.88 16.62 -18.40
C ASP A 63 7.39 15.17 -18.49
N PRO A 64 7.45 14.58 -19.71
CA PRO A 64 7.82 13.18 -19.90
C PRO A 64 9.32 12.89 -19.68
N ASP A 65 10.17 13.92 -19.71
CA ASP A 65 11.62 13.77 -19.58
C ASP A 65 12.10 13.90 -18.12
N THR A 66 11.23 14.35 -17.21
CA THR A 66 11.54 14.51 -15.79
C THR A 66 11.11 13.26 -15.00
N PRO A 67 12.06 12.49 -14.44
CA PRO A 67 11.72 11.33 -13.62
C PRO A 67 11.07 11.75 -12.30
N MET A 68 9.95 11.11 -11.95
CA MET A 68 9.28 11.34 -10.67
C MET A 68 9.91 10.48 -9.57
N SER A 69 10.55 11.11 -8.59
CA SER A 69 10.99 10.43 -7.36
C SER A 69 9.81 9.80 -6.63
N PHE A 70 9.97 8.55 -6.19
CA PHE A 70 8.94 7.87 -5.42
C PHE A 70 8.64 8.61 -4.12
N PHE A 71 9.66 9.13 -3.44
CA PHE A 71 9.48 9.84 -2.17
C PHE A 71 8.75 11.17 -2.34
N ASP A 72 9.11 11.94 -3.36
CA ASP A 72 8.44 13.21 -3.67
C ASP A 72 6.97 13.00 -4.01
N PHE A 73 6.63 11.85 -4.59
CA PHE A 73 5.25 11.51 -4.94
C PHE A 73 4.41 11.11 -3.72
N VAL A 74 4.92 10.22 -2.85
CA VAL A 74 4.11 9.59 -1.80
C VAL A 74 4.20 10.29 -0.44
N VAL A 75 5.26 11.05 -0.17
CA VAL A 75 5.49 11.63 1.16
C VAL A 75 4.65 12.89 1.33
N ASP A 76 3.84 12.91 2.39
CA ASP A 76 3.25 14.14 2.91
C ASP A 76 4.16 14.69 4.02
N PRO A 77 4.72 15.91 3.87
CA PRO A 77 5.67 16.48 4.82
C PRO A 77 5.03 16.96 6.13
N HIS A 78 3.70 16.92 6.21
CA HIS A 78 2.92 17.35 7.38
C HIS A 78 2.22 16.18 8.08
N SER A 79 2.21 14.98 7.48
CA SER A 79 1.50 13.82 8.02
C SER A 79 2.17 12.49 7.68
N PHE A 80 2.84 11.90 8.68
CA PHE A 80 3.35 10.54 8.60
C PHE A 80 2.25 9.49 8.29
N PRO A 81 1.08 9.49 8.96
CA PRO A 81 0.02 8.54 8.63
C PRO A 81 -0.44 8.65 7.17
N ARG A 82 -0.53 9.87 6.64
CA ARG A 82 -0.89 10.07 5.23
C ARG A 82 0.18 9.54 4.28
N THR A 83 1.46 9.70 4.62
CA THR A 83 2.55 9.07 3.86
C THR A 83 2.37 7.56 3.78
N VAL A 84 2.02 6.92 4.90
CA VAL A 84 1.76 5.47 4.95
C VAL A 84 0.54 5.09 4.10
N GLU A 85 -0.55 5.86 4.17
CA GLU A 85 -1.74 5.67 3.32
C GLU A 85 -1.41 5.82 1.83
N ASN A 86 -0.66 6.86 1.45
CA ASN A 86 -0.22 7.10 0.07
C ASN A 86 0.62 5.92 -0.45
N ILE A 87 1.59 5.44 0.34
CA ILE A 87 2.40 4.25 -0.01
C ILE A 87 1.50 3.03 -0.20
N PHE A 88 0.49 2.85 0.67
CA PHE A 88 -0.46 1.75 0.55
C PHE A 88 -1.28 1.82 -0.74
N HIS A 89 -1.83 2.99 -1.10
CA HIS A 89 -2.54 3.17 -2.36
C HIS A 89 -1.64 2.93 -3.58
N VAL A 90 -0.44 3.50 -3.59
CA VAL A 90 0.53 3.30 -4.68
C VAL A 90 0.95 1.83 -4.81
N SER A 91 0.99 1.09 -3.70
CA SER A 91 1.26 -0.35 -3.75
C SER A 91 0.22 -1.12 -4.56
N PHE A 92 -1.06 -0.71 -4.53
CA PHE A 92 -2.09 -1.31 -5.38
C PHE A 92 -1.90 -0.97 -6.85
N ILE A 93 -1.55 0.28 -7.15
CA ILE A 93 -1.25 0.72 -8.53
C ILE A 93 -0.11 -0.13 -9.13
N ILE A 94 0.94 -0.37 -8.36
CA ILE A 94 2.08 -1.20 -8.78
C ILE A 94 1.70 -2.68 -8.88
N ARG A 95 0.99 -3.20 -7.87
CA ARG A 95 0.53 -4.60 -7.84
C ARG A 95 -0.34 -4.93 -9.06
N ASP A 96 -1.20 -4.00 -9.45
CA ASP A 96 -2.16 -4.17 -10.55
C ASP A 96 -1.53 -3.82 -11.92
N GLY A 97 -0.24 -3.44 -11.93
CA GLY A 97 0.56 -3.26 -13.15
C GLY A 97 0.37 -1.91 -13.84
N PHE A 98 -0.26 -0.93 -13.19
CA PHE A 98 -0.48 0.41 -13.75
C PHE A 98 0.70 1.36 -13.57
N ALA A 99 1.61 1.04 -12.65
CA ALA A 99 2.86 1.77 -12.45
C ALA A 99 3.99 0.81 -12.09
N ARG A 100 5.23 1.26 -12.22
CA ARG A 100 6.42 0.51 -11.79
C ARG A 100 7.43 1.41 -11.11
N ILE A 101 8.25 0.80 -10.26
CA ILE A 101 9.40 1.47 -9.64
C ILE A 101 10.66 1.04 -10.39
N LYS A 102 11.51 2.01 -10.72
CA LYS A 102 12.87 1.81 -11.20
C LYS A 102 13.85 2.53 -10.29
N LEU A 103 15.14 2.21 -10.44
CA LEU A 103 16.20 2.98 -9.80
C LEU A 103 16.83 3.89 -10.84
N ASP A 104 17.06 5.15 -10.47
CA ASP A 104 17.79 6.10 -11.30
C ASP A 104 19.32 5.87 -11.23
N GLN A 105 20.09 6.81 -11.78
CA GLN A 105 21.56 6.74 -11.82
C GLN A 105 22.19 6.76 -10.42
N ASP A 106 21.54 7.42 -9.45
CA ASP A 106 21.96 7.52 -8.06
C ASP A 106 21.42 6.37 -7.19
N ARG A 107 20.68 5.45 -7.82
CA ARG A 107 19.99 4.32 -7.21
C ARG A 107 18.85 4.73 -6.28
N LEU A 108 18.24 5.89 -6.52
CA LEU A 108 17.03 6.33 -5.85
C LEU A 108 15.79 5.79 -6.58
N PRO A 109 14.72 5.45 -5.84
CA PRO A 109 13.50 4.92 -6.43
C PRO A 109 12.75 6.03 -7.17
N ILE A 110 12.47 5.78 -8.44
CA ILE A 110 11.58 6.59 -9.27
C ILE A 110 10.34 5.78 -9.62
N ILE A 111 9.19 6.45 -9.74
CA ILE A 111 7.91 5.84 -10.09
C ILE A 111 7.46 6.35 -11.45
N GLU A 112 7.01 5.44 -12.32
CA GLU A 112 6.47 5.81 -13.64
C GLU A 112 5.22 4.99 -13.99
N PRO A 113 4.25 5.57 -14.71
CA PRO A 113 3.08 4.85 -15.19
C PRO A 113 3.50 3.83 -16.25
N VAL A 114 2.82 2.69 -16.29
CA VAL A 114 2.99 1.68 -17.33
C VAL A 114 2.00 1.97 -18.45
N ASN A 115 2.51 2.16 -19.67
CA ASN A 115 1.66 2.36 -20.84
C ASN A 115 1.26 1.00 -21.42
N ILE A 116 0.00 0.59 -21.19
CA ILE A 116 -0.54 -0.72 -21.60
C ILE A 116 -0.38 -0.94 -23.12
N ASN A 117 -0.33 0.14 -23.90
CA ASN A 117 -0.22 0.07 -25.37
C ASN A 117 1.21 -0.19 -25.88
N GLU A 118 2.26 0.08 -25.08
CA GLU A 118 3.66 -0.02 -25.52
C GLU A 118 4.34 -1.33 -25.08
N GLU A 119 3.86 -1.97 -24.00
CA GLU A 119 4.48 -3.19 -23.44
C GLU A 119 3.92 -4.51 -23.95
N SER A 120 2.90 -4.48 -24.81
CA SER A 120 2.31 -5.69 -25.41
C SER A 120 3.25 -6.41 -26.40
N GLU A 121 4.37 -5.79 -26.78
CA GLU A 121 5.31 -6.32 -27.79
C GLU A 121 6.52 -7.08 -27.21
N GLY A 122 6.69 -7.23 -25.88
CA GLY A 122 7.95 -7.83 -25.40
C GLY A 122 8.03 -8.41 -23.99
N ILE A 123 6.97 -8.36 -23.18
CA ILE A 123 7.02 -8.88 -21.81
C ILE A 123 6.03 -10.03 -21.69
N ASP A 124 6.57 -11.26 -21.70
CA ASP A 124 5.83 -12.44 -21.25
C ASP A 124 5.18 -12.12 -19.90
N GLN A 125 3.84 -12.03 -19.87
CA GLN A 125 3.07 -11.80 -18.64
C GLN A 125 3.35 -12.89 -17.57
N ASN A 126 3.95 -14.00 -17.97
CA ASN A 126 4.35 -15.10 -17.11
C ASN A 126 5.73 -14.90 -16.42
N THR A 127 6.48 -13.87 -16.82
CA THR A 127 7.80 -13.52 -16.29
C THR A 127 7.82 -12.13 -15.66
N GLN A 128 6.67 -11.63 -15.19
CA GLN A 128 6.68 -10.65 -14.11
C GLN A 128 7.30 -11.35 -12.90
N ILE A 129 8.63 -11.32 -12.82
CA ILE A 129 9.36 -11.51 -11.58
C ILE A 129 8.67 -10.54 -10.63
N ARG A 130 7.92 -11.09 -9.67
CA ARG A 130 7.25 -10.33 -8.62
C ARG A 130 8.35 -9.65 -7.81
N ASN A 131 8.80 -8.50 -8.27
CA ASN A 131 9.78 -7.66 -7.58
C ASN A 131 9.06 -7.07 -6.38
N GLN A 132 8.99 -7.85 -5.29
CA GLN A 132 8.46 -7.41 -4.02
C GLN A 132 9.47 -6.44 -3.41
N GLY A 133 9.17 -5.14 -3.46
CA GLY A 133 9.88 -4.12 -2.69
C GLY A 133 9.29 -4.04 -1.29
N ILE A 134 10.12 -4.25 -0.26
CA ILE A 134 9.73 -4.02 1.13
C ILE A 134 10.30 -2.65 1.54
N ILE A 135 9.42 -1.74 1.95
CA ILE A 135 9.81 -0.43 2.48
C ILE A 135 9.66 -0.47 4.00
N ALA A 136 10.76 -0.31 4.72
CA ALA A 136 10.74 -0.03 6.15
C ALA A 136 10.76 1.48 6.34
N LEU A 137 9.74 2.02 7.00
CA LEU A 137 9.60 3.46 7.23
C LEU A 137 9.17 3.71 8.68
N SER A 138 10.09 4.19 9.50
CA SER A 138 9.79 4.73 10.82
C SER A 138 9.42 6.22 10.73
N TYR A 139 8.86 6.76 11.82
CA TYR A 139 8.60 8.19 11.92
C TYR A 139 9.88 9.02 11.73
N ARG A 140 11.01 8.56 12.27
CA ARG A 140 12.31 9.21 12.11
C ARG A 140 12.77 9.17 10.66
N ASP A 141 12.62 8.04 9.99
CA ASP A 141 12.99 7.91 8.58
C ASP A 141 12.16 8.89 7.72
N TRP A 142 10.86 9.03 8.01
CA TRP A 142 10.00 10.02 7.37
C TRP A 142 10.49 11.45 7.58
N GLU A 143 10.84 11.85 8.81
CA GLU A 143 11.40 13.19 9.06
C GLU A 143 12.72 13.42 8.32
N GLU A 144 13.58 12.40 8.22
CA GLU A 144 14.85 12.47 7.50
C GLU A 144 14.62 12.55 5.99
N ILE A 145 13.65 11.82 5.44
CA ILE A 145 13.26 11.90 4.03
C ILE A 145 12.74 13.29 3.69
N VAL A 146 11.80 13.84 4.47
CA VAL A 146 11.25 15.20 4.25
C VAL A 146 12.36 16.24 4.19
N LYS A 147 13.35 16.15 5.09
CA LYS A 147 14.50 17.07 5.13
C LYS A 147 15.46 16.86 3.97
N THR A 148 15.77 15.61 3.63
CA THR A 148 16.81 15.27 2.64
C THR A 148 16.34 15.56 1.21
N PHE A 149 15.05 15.30 0.93
CA PHE A 149 14.43 15.54 -0.36
C PHE A 149 13.77 16.94 -0.44
N GLU A 150 13.91 17.76 0.60
CA GLU A 150 13.36 19.13 0.67
C GLU A 150 11.85 19.20 0.32
N ILE A 151 11.10 18.17 0.73
CA ILE A 151 9.68 18.03 0.43
C ILE A 151 8.91 19.03 1.28
N SER A 152 8.39 20.06 0.62
CA SER A 152 7.67 21.16 1.28
C SER A 152 6.15 21.04 1.15
N GLU A 153 5.66 20.44 0.05
CA GLU A 153 4.24 20.30 -0.23
C GLU A 153 3.92 18.87 -0.70
N PRO A 154 2.76 18.31 -0.32
CA PRO A 154 2.36 16.98 -0.77
C PRO A 154 1.86 17.00 -2.23
N VAL A 155 2.37 16.09 -3.06
CA VAL A 155 1.83 15.85 -4.41
C VAL A 155 0.42 15.24 -4.32
N ILE A 156 0.25 14.25 -3.45
CA ILE A 156 -1.04 13.61 -3.19
C ILE A 156 -1.77 14.41 -2.10
N ALA A 157 -2.38 15.53 -2.50
CA ALA A 157 -3.18 16.35 -1.58
C ALA A 157 -4.51 15.67 -1.23
N SER A 158 -4.94 15.80 0.03
CA SER A 158 -6.28 15.39 0.45
C SER A 158 -7.34 16.27 -0.23
N GLY A 159 -8.37 15.69 -0.85
CA GLY A 159 -9.43 16.42 -1.58
C GLY A 159 -10.28 17.42 -0.76
N GLN A 160 -9.93 17.70 0.50
CA GLN A 160 -10.56 18.71 1.36
C GLN A 160 -10.03 20.13 1.12
N SER A 161 -8.95 20.31 0.36
CA SER A 161 -8.35 21.61 0.05
C SER A 161 -8.72 22.13 -1.35
N GLN A 162 -10.00 22.00 -1.75
CA GLN A 162 -10.56 22.97 -2.69
C GLN A 162 -11.24 24.07 -1.88
N PRO A 163 -10.74 25.32 -1.89
CA PRO A 163 -11.51 26.43 -1.35
C PRO A 163 -12.78 26.50 -2.19
N ARG A 164 -13.94 26.28 -1.55
CA ARG A 164 -15.24 26.59 -2.15
C ARG A 164 -15.20 28.06 -2.55
N LEU A 165 -15.09 28.32 -3.85
CA LEU A 165 -15.35 29.65 -4.40
C LEU A 165 -16.82 29.97 -4.08
N SER A 166 -17.01 30.81 -3.07
CA SER A 166 -18.30 31.45 -2.80
C SER A 166 -18.57 32.43 -3.95
N VAL A 167 -19.56 32.09 -4.78
CA VAL A 167 -20.22 33.01 -5.70
C VAL A 167 -21.18 33.90 -4.91
#